data_AF-A0A9N8ER41-F1
#
_entry.id   AF-A0A9N8ER41-F1
#
_cell.length_a   1.000
_cell.length_b   1.000
_cell.length_c   1.000
_cell.angle_alpha   90.00
_cell.angle_beta   90.00
_cell.angle_gamma   90.00
#
_symmetry.space_group_name_H-M   'P 1'
#
loop_
_entity.id
_entity.type
_entity.pdbx_description
1 polymer ?
#
loop_
_entity_poly.entity_id
_entity_poly.type
_entity_poly.pdbx_seq_one_letter_code
_entity_poly.pdbx_strand_id
1 'polypeptide(L)'
;MKISLTLFVAVCGVSCVSAVTREECKADYLPATLSCIDSFAGQGSPDCDLLPIPDHSMPQNQVNDRGYWIQELRNTPTSHVFAVSQNTYNSLIIVDVPPGEDVNKRNLKASKGNLKGAIPRKLQDSSDEIGLMMEGPAETSEDGASGRVLPNDITVAFVDFPPAFETAGGNHLLSALDDILDMIGATMNDVAQVEMLYSHGHTDHIGLANATFVALTETLGFDPESIPIIAPEGVLEHFDHAIETGFFTNRAPLPTVTFTDYKEHTVGRSTTLNLTTFDGHEYGDKNVIVFMEAEGPEQPAIMMVVDIVFPKWAPFFSFALSTNLLKYISAHDTFLEFPLGEDGFLVCGHLNQVGDRNDILLNKELTLAIVNAAGLALKTVNPGPVMANSGFATPGHRNFGNSWARIDTYFAEIERVCARAVMEEYGCDFGGLDVTLYSACRAAQSFLRIEI
;
A
#
# COMPACT_ATOMS: atom_id res chain seq x y z
N MET A 1 19.24 31.62 -43.74
CA MET A 1 20.45 30.77 -43.72
C MET A 1 20.69 30.37 -42.27
N LYS A 2 20.39 29.10 -41.96
CA LYS A 2 20.65 28.28 -40.75
C LYS A 2 20.50 28.92 -39.35
N ILE A 3 19.35 28.63 -38.74
CA ILE A 3 19.13 28.57 -37.29
C ILE A 3 19.85 27.31 -36.79
N SER A 4 20.74 27.46 -35.80
CA SER A 4 21.41 26.34 -35.13
C SER A 4 20.58 25.93 -33.92
N LEU A 5 20.10 24.69 -33.96
CA LEU A 5 19.35 24.02 -32.90
C LEU A 5 20.37 23.53 -31.86
N THR A 6 20.44 24.17 -30.69
CA THR A 6 21.24 23.65 -29.57
C THR A 6 20.34 22.77 -28.72
N LEU A 7 20.52 21.46 -28.88
CA LEU A 7 19.91 20.38 -28.12
C LEU A 7 20.34 20.50 -26.65
N PHE A 8 19.43 20.91 -25.76
CA PHE A 8 19.58 20.70 -24.32
C PHE A 8 19.26 19.23 -24.04
N VAL A 9 20.31 18.41 -23.89
CA VAL A 9 20.19 17.08 -23.31
C VAL A 9 19.94 17.28 -21.82
N ALA A 10 18.67 17.15 -21.41
CA ALA A 10 18.34 16.94 -20.02
C ALA A 10 18.83 15.54 -19.63
N VAL A 11 19.72 15.48 -18.66
CA VAL A 11 20.15 14.24 -18.01
C VAL A 11 18.98 13.78 -17.14
N CYS A 12 18.05 13.03 -17.74
CA CYS A 12 17.12 12.17 -17.02
C CYS A 12 17.63 10.75 -17.22
N GLY A 13 18.47 10.29 -16.29
CA GLY A 13 19.23 9.05 -16.37
C GLY A 13 18.54 7.85 -15.73
N VAL A 14 17.21 7.74 -15.85
CA VAL A 14 16.52 6.47 -15.63
C VAL A 14 15.91 6.12 -16.99
N SER A 15 16.54 5.18 -17.67
CA SER A 15 16.03 4.60 -18.91
C SER A 15 14.59 4.16 -18.69
N CYS A 16 13.67 4.70 -19.48
CA CYS A 16 12.35 4.10 -19.69
C CYS A 16 12.59 2.68 -20.22
N VAL A 17 12.65 1.69 -19.34
CA VAL A 17 12.56 0.30 -19.75
C VAL A 17 11.13 0.15 -20.22
N SER A 18 10.94 -0.06 -21.52
CA SER A 18 9.62 -0.42 -22.06
C SER A 18 9.13 -1.63 -21.30
N ALA A 19 7.89 -1.59 -20.83
CA ALA A 19 7.29 -2.74 -20.16
C ALA A 19 7.37 -3.97 -21.09
N VAL A 20 7.79 -5.09 -20.53
CA VAL A 20 7.91 -6.36 -21.25
C VAL A 20 6.53 -6.99 -21.30
N THR A 21 6.12 -7.52 -22.45
CA THR A 21 4.86 -8.27 -22.55
C THR A 21 4.97 -9.61 -21.83
N ARG A 22 3.84 -10.21 -21.44
CA ARG A 22 3.82 -11.56 -20.84
C ARG A 22 4.51 -12.59 -21.74
N GLU A 23 4.29 -12.49 -23.05
CA GLU A 23 4.88 -13.35 -24.07
C GLU A 23 6.40 -13.19 -24.16
N GLU A 24 6.90 -11.95 -24.19
CA GLU A 24 8.34 -11.67 -24.17
C GLU A 24 9.00 -12.13 -22.87
N CYS A 25 8.35 -11.92 -21.71
CA CYS A 25 8.83 -12.43 -20.43
C CYS A 25 9.02 -13.96 -20.48
N LYS A 26 8.01 -14.69 -20.98
CA LYS A 26 8.05 -16.15 -21.10
C LYS A 26 9.11 -16.64 -22.10
N ALA A 27 9.32 -15.92 -23.19
CA ALA A 27 10.26 -16.31 -24.23
C ALA A 27 11.72 -16.01 -23.85
N ASP A 28 11.99 -14.83 -23.30
CA ASP A 28 13.35 -14.27 -23.25
C ASP A 28 13.96 -14.28 -21.84
N TYR A 29 13.14 -14.30 -20.78
CA TYR A 29 13.60 -14.12 -19.40
C TYR A 29 13.37 -15.36 -18.54
N LEU A 30 12.15 -15.91 -18.57
CA LEU A 30 11.77 -17.04 -17.73
C LEU A 30 12.71 -18.27 -17.86
N PRO A 31 13.20 -18.67 -19.05
CA PRO A 31 14.10 -19.80 -19.16
C PRO A 31 15.42 -19.62 -18.40
N ALA A 32 15.96 -18.39 -18.38
CA ALA A 32 17.19 -18.09 -17.65
C ALA A 32 16.98 -18.16 -16.13
N THR A 33 15.87 -17.59 -15.64
CA THR A 33 15.48 -17.67 -14.22
C THR A 33 15.27 -19.13 -13.78
N LEU A 34 14.55 -19.94 -14.55
CA LEU A 34 14.35 -21.37 -14.25
C LEU A 34 15.67 -22.14 -14.25
N SER A 35 16.56 -21.87 -15.22
CA SER A 35 17.90 -22.48 -15.26
C SER A 35 18.75 -22.08 -14.06
N CYS A 36 18.63 -20.82 -13.61
CA CYS A 36 19.32 -20.33 -12.43
C CYS A 36 18.81 -21.05 -11.16
N ILE A 37 17.48 -21.14 -10.98
CA ILE A 37 16.84 -21.89 -9.89
C ILE A 37 17.30 -23.37 -9.87
N ASP A 38 17.42 -24.01 -11.03
CA ASP A 38 17.89 -25.39 -11.14
C ASP A 38 19.36 -25.57 -10.77
N SER A 39 20.18 -24.55 -11.04
CA SER A 39 21.61 -24.57 -10.70
C SER A 39 21.90 -24.24 -9.24
N PHE A 40 20.90 -23.71 -8.52
CA PHE A 40 21.07 -23.26 -7.15
C PHE A 40 21.03 -24.42 -6.16
N ALA A 41 22.11 -24.58 -5.39
CA ALA A 41 22.25 -25.58 -4.33
C ALA A 41 22.41 -24.94 -2.93
N GLY A 42 21.95 -23.69 -2.77
CA GLY A 42 22.10 -22.90 -1.55
C GLY A 42 20.83 -22.77 -0.72
N GLN A 43 20.87 -21.90 0.29
CA GLN A 43 19.72 -21.53 1.14
C GLN A 43 19.17 -20.18 0.71
N GLY A 44 17.86 -20.00 0.86
CA GLY A 44 17.19 -18.75 0.51
C GLY A 44 16.96 -18.61 -0.99
N SER A 45 16.71 -17.39 -1.44
CA SER A 45 16.52 -17.11 -2.87
C SER A 45 17.86 -17.16 -3.60
N PRO A 46 17.94 -17.81 -4.78
CA PRO A 46 19.09 -17.69 -5.65
C PRO A 46 19.29 -16.24 -6.10
N ASP A 47 20.55 -15.86 -6.31
CA ASP A 47 20.92 -14.58 -6.93
C ASP A 47 20.73 -14.67 -8.45
N CYS A 48 19.46 -14.81 -8.87
CA CYS A 48 19.07 -14.83 -10.27
C CYS A 48 18.78 -13.42 -10.77
N ASP A 49 18.97 -13.20 -12.06
CA ASP A 49 18.45 -11.99 -12.71
C ASP A 49 16.94 -11.91 -12.49
N LEU A 50 16.49 -10.75 -12.01
CA LEU A 50 15.08 -10.52 -11.74
C LEU A 50 14.28 -10.52 -13.04
N LEU A 51 13.09 -11.11 -13.00
CA LEU A 51 12.15 -11.04 -14.09
C LEU A 51 11.74 -9.59 -14.32
N PRO A 52 11.63 -9.15 -15.59
CA PRO A 52 11.07 -7.85 -15.87
C PRO A 52 9.62 -7.84 -15.36
N ILE A 53 9.20 -6.72 -14.77
CA ILE A 53 7.81 -6.53 -14.38
C ILE A 53 7.01 -6.51 -15.69
N PRO A 54 6.21 -7.56 -15.99
CA PRO A 54 5.34 -7.55 -17.18
C PRO A 54 4.41 -6.35 -17.03
N ASP A 55 4.06 -5.60 -18.07
CA ASP A 55 3.05 -4.49 -18.18
C ASP A 55 2.24 -4.05 -16.92
N HIS A 56 2.91 -3.87 -15.77
CA HIS A 56 2.34 -3.79 -14.41
C HIS A 56 3.12 -2.79 -13.57
N SER A 57 4.16 -2.15 -14.11
CA SER A 57 4.57 -0.88 -13.53
C SER A 57 3.56 0.15 -14.03
N MET A 58 2.89 0.84 -13.11
CA MET A 58 2.17 2.04 -13.55
C MET A 58 3.14 2.92 -14.32
N PRO A 59 2.74 3.41 -15.50
CA PRO A 59 3.67 4.12 -16.35
C PRO A 59 4.16 5.34 -15.56
N GLN A 60 5.48 5.50 -15.47
CA GLN A 60 6.14 6.55 -14.66
C GLN A 60 5.62 7.96 -14.96
N ASN A 61 4.92 8.15 -16.09
CA ASN A 61 4.24 9.39 -16.46
C ASN A 61 3.00 9.73 -15.61
N GLN A 62 2.59 8.86 -14.68
CA GLN A 62 1.48 9.12 -13.76
C GLN A 62 1.93 9.65 -12.40
N VAL A 63 3.24 9.61 -12.10
CA VAL A 63 3.80 10.24 -10.89
C VAL A 63 4.01 11.73 -11.19
N ASN A 64 3.49 12.59 -10.32
CA ASN A 64 3.64 14.03 -10.43
C ASN A 64 5.05 14.51 -10.05
N ASP A 65 5.33 15.79 -10.25
CA ASP A 65 6.63 16.40 -9.92
C ASP A 65 6.94 16.36 -8.40
N ARG A 66 5.97 16.02 -7.55
CA ARG A 66 6.11 15.84 -6.09
C ARG A 66 6.35 14.38 -5.68
N GLY A 67 6.40 13.43 -6.63
CA GLY A 67 6.78 12.05 -6.39
C GLY A 67 5.65 11.09 -5.98
N TYR A 68 4.38 11.47 -6.18
CA TYR A 68 3.22 10.60 -5.94
C TYR A 68 2.22 10.67 -7.10
N TRP A 69 1.25 9.76 -7.12
CA TRP A 69 0.12 9.81 -8.06
C TRP A 69 -1.22 9.87 -7.32
N ILE A 70 -2.23 10.41 -8.00
CA ILE A 70 -3.61 10.52 -7.52
C ILE A 70 -4.53 9.94 -8.59
N GLN A 71 -5.43 9.05 -8.20
CA GLN A 71 -6.50 8.54 -9.05
C GLN A 71 -7.85 8.81 -8.38
N GLU A 72 -8.73 9.52 -9.08
CA GLU A 72 -10.11 9.69 -8.67
C GLU A 72 -10.90 8.40 -8.91
N LEU A 73 -11.46 7.82 -7.85
CA LEU A 73 -12.23 6.57 -7.88
C LEU A 73 -13.74 6.82 -7.87
N ARG A 74 -14.16 7.88 -7.18
CA ARG A 74 -15.56 8.32 -7.11
C ARG A 74 -15.60 9.84 -7.12
N ASN A 75 -16.48 10.39 -7.94
CA ASN A 75 -16.67 11.82 -8.10
C ASN A 75 -18.16 12.13 -8.12
N THR A 76 -18.67 12.68 -7.02
CA THR A 76 -20.06 13.11 -6.90
C THR A 76 -20.09 14.56 -6.45
N PRO A 77 -21.25 15.23 -6.51
CA PRO A 77 -21.36 16.60 -6.02
C PRO A 77 -21.01 16.81 -4.54
N THR A 78 -21.03 15.75 -3.71
CA THR A 78 -20.82 15.86 -2.26
C THR A 78 -19.78 14.90 -1.69
N SER A 79 -19.25 13.99 -2.50
CA SER A 79 -18.32 12.93 -2.10
C SER A 79 -17.31 12.67 -3.21
N HIS A 80 -16.03 12.85 -2.89
CA HIS A 80 -14.91 12.53 -3.77
C HIS A 80 -13.99 11.55 -3.06
N VAL A 81 -13.59 10.48 -3.75
CA VAL A 81 -12.72 9.44 -3.19
C VAL A 81 -11.53 9.25 -4.12
N PHE A 82 -10.34 9.34 -3.55
CA PHE A 82 -9.08 9.25 -4.28
C PHE A 82 -8.21 8.14 -3.70
N ALA A 83 -7.60 7.34 -4.60
CA ALA A 83 -6.41 6.57 -4.26
C ALA A 83 -5.19 7.48 -4.45
N VAL A 84 -4.31 7.47 -3.46
CA VAL A 84 -3.05 8.24 -3.46
C VAL A 84 -1.91 7.29 -3.17
N SER A 85 -0.79 7.45 -3.86
CA SER A 85 0.33 6.53 -3.69
C SER A 85 1.68 7.18 -3.84
N GLN A 86 2.58 6.82 -2.92
CA GLN A 86 3.98 7.20 -2.95
C GLN A 86 4.83 5.96 -2.68
N ASN A 87 5.94 5.80 -3.42
CA ASN A 87 6.98 4.81 -3.13
C ASN A 87 6.44 3.41 -2.80
N THR A 88 5.46 2.93 -3.58
CA THR A 88 4.85 1.60 -3.45
C THR A 88 3.87 1.38 -2.29
N TYR A 89 3.21 2.44 -1.81
CA TYR A 89 2.12 2.32 -0.83
C TYR A 89 0.94 3.16 -1.26
N ASN A 90 -0.29 2.66 -1.03
CA ASN A 90 -1.52 3.32 -1.44
C ASN A 90 -2.40 3.61 -0.23
N SER A 91 -2.85 4.85 -0.11
CA SER A 91 -3.82 5.32 0.88
C SER A 91 -5.11 5.76 0.18
N LEU A 92 -6.20 5.90 0.94
CA LEU A 92 -7.37 6.64 0.47
C LEU A 92 -7.40 8.05 1.09
N ILE A 93 -7.79 9.02 0.28
CA ILE A 93 -8.24 10.33 0.75
C ILE A 93 -9.69 10.50 0.31
N ILE A 94 -10.58 10.69 1.28
CA ILE A 94 -12.01 10.90 1.07
C ILE A 94 -12.32 12.35 1.42
N VAL A 95 -13.01 13.06 0.53
CA VAL A 95 -13.39 14.47 0.69
C VAL A 95 -14.91 14.58 0.56
N ASP A 96 -15.58 14.90 1.67
CA ASP A 96 -17.02 15.19 1.73
C ASP A 96 -17.25 16.71 1.67
N VAL A 97 -18.00 17.14 0.65
CA VAL A 97 -18.26 18.54 0.31
C VAL A 97 -19.73 18.86 0.60
N PRO A 98 -20.07 20.06 1.12
CA PRO A 98 -21.46 20.46 1.33
C PRO A 98 -22.26 20.46 0.04
N PRO A 99 -23.53 19.98 0.04
CA PRO A 99 -24.39 20.10 -1.12
C PRO A 99 -24.58 21.58 -1.47
N GLY A 100 -24.05 21.97 -2.61
CA GLY A 100 -24.25 23.27 -3.26
C GLY A 100 -24.70 23.07 -4.71
N GLU A 101 -25.27 24.11 -5.32
CA GLU A 101 -25.51 24.08 -6.78
C GLU A 101 -24.17 23.92 -7.51
N ASP A 102 -23.99 22.74 -8.09
CA ASP A 102 -23.05 22.43 -9.18
C ASP A 102 -21.69 23.14 -9.07
N VAL A 103 -20.72 22.48 -8.41
CA VAL A 103 -19.28 22.77 -8.60
C VAL A 103 -18.87 22.27 -10.01
N ASN A 104 -19.61 22.67 -11.03
CA ASN A 104 -19.43 22.19 -12.39
C ASN A 104 -18.32 23.01 -13.06
N LYS A 105 -17.16 22.37 -13.23
CA LYS A 105 -16.19 22.55 -14.32
C LYS A 105 -15.46 23.91 -14.37
N ARG A 106 -14.44 24.07 -13.52
CA ARG A 106 -13.21 24.71 -14.04
C ARG A 106 -12.55 23.74 -15.00
N ASN A 107 -12.68 24.03 -16.29
CA ASN A 107 -12.00 23.40 -17.44
C ASN A 107 -10.86 22.42 -17.09
N LEU A 108 -11.15 21.11 -17.17
CA LEU A 108 -10.17 20.00 -17.29
C LEU A 108 -9.36 20.05 -18.62
N LYS A 109 -9.09 21.24 -19.14
CA LYS A 109 -8.30 21.51 -20.35
C LYS A 109 -7.24 22.58 -20.09
N ALA A 110 -6.55 22.54 -18.94
CA ALA A 110 -5.32 23.33 -18.74
C ALA A 110 -4.49 22.86 -17.53
N SER A 111 -3.84 21.69 -17.60
CA SER A 111 -2.67 21.41 -16.75
C SER A 111 -1.60 20.63 -17.52
N LYS A 112 -1.23 21.17 -18.70
CA LYS A 112 0.16 21.07 -19.17
C LYS A 112 0.80 22.44 -18.94
N GLY A 113 1.36 22.66 -17.75
CA GLY A 113 2.10 23.89 -17.47
C GLY A 113 2.41 24.14 -16.01
N ASN A 114 3.66 23.82 -15.62
CA ASN A 114 4.46 24.43 -14.55
C ASN A 114 3.73 24.88 -13.27
N LEU A 115 3.70 24.01 -12.27
CA LEU A 115 3.42 24.37 -10.88
C LEU A 115 4.70 24.88 -10.22
N LYS A 116 4.80 26.20 -10.03
CA LYS A 116 5.71 26.83 -9.07
C LYS A 116 4.87 27.40 -7.93
N GLY A 117 4.78 26.67 -6.83
CA GLY A 117 4.23 27.14 -5.56
C GLY A 117 4.88 26.33 -4.44
N ALA A 118 5.85 26.93 -3.76
CA ALA A 118 6.65 26.26 -2.74
C ALA A 118 6.00 26.47 -1.36
N ILE A 119 5.75 25.37 -0.64
CA ILE A 119 5.64 25.38 0.81
C ILE A 119 6.99 25.86 1.37
N PRO A 120 7.06 26.85 2.27
CA PRO A 120 8.34 27.38 2.75
C PRO A 120 9.14 26.32 3.51
N ARG A 121 10.32 25.97 3.00
CA ARG A 121 11.37 25.27 3.76
C ARG A 121 11.85 26.15 4.91
N LYS A 122 11.38 25.91 6.12
CA LYS A 122 12.08 26.26 7.36
C LYS A 122 11.78 25.23 8.44
N LEU A 123 12.55 24.15 8.43
CA LEU A 123 12.80 23.30 9.60
C LEU A 123 14.29 22.94 9.58
N GLN A 124 15.12 23.88 10.03
CA GLN A 124 16.46 23.61 10.55
C GLN A 124 16.95 24.84 11.31
N ASP A 125 17.28 24.61 12.58
CA ASP A 125 17.91 25.50 13.56
C ASP A 125 17.22 26.84 13.90
N SER A 126 16.71 26.94 15.14
CA SER A 126 17.38 27.73 16.17
C SER A 126 16.56 27.78 17.47
N SER A 127 17.25 27.51 18.58
CA SER A 127 16.89 27.92 19.93
C SER A 127 16.83 29.45 20.08
N ASP A 128 15.99 29.87 21.02
CA ASP A 128 16.01 31.14 21.78
C ASP A 128 15.24 32.39 21.27
N GLU A 129 14.52 32.95 22.26
CA GLU A 129 13.93 34.29 22.44
C GLU A 129 12.60 34.68 21.75
N ILE A 130 11.55 34.75 22.59
CA ILE A 130 10.26 35.41 22.35
C ILE A 130 10.33 36.84 22.90
N GLY A 131 10.07 37.83 22.04
CA GLY A 131 9.91 39.25 22.40
C GLY A 131 8.67 39.88 21.74
N LEU A 132 7.73 40.29 22.61
CA LEU A 132 6.64 41.28 22.53
C LEU A 132 6.05 41.80 21.18
N MET A 133 4.69 41.72 21.15
CA MET A 133 3.65 42.72 20.80
C MET A 133 3.57 43.37 19.40
N MET A 134 2.37 43.34 18.78
CA MET A 134 1.45 44.50 18.66
C MET A 134 0.16 44.16 17.85
N GLU A 135 -0.93 44.89 18.17
CA GLU A 135 -2.32 44.73 17.73
C GLU A 135 -2.69 45.41 16.40
N GLY A 136 -3.69 44.84 15.69
CA GLY A 136 -4.79 45.48 14.91
C GLY A 136 -4.48 46.25 13.60
N PRO A 137 -5.50 46.58 12.74
CA PRO A 137 -6.95 46.51 12.94
C PRO A 137 -7.77 45.85 11.77
N ALA A 138 -9.09 45.82 11.97
CA ALA A 138 -10.17 45.30 11.12
C ALA A 138 -10.66 46.27 10.01
N GLU A 139 -11.66 45.80 9.24
CA GLU A 139 -12.56 46.44 8.24
C GLU A 139 -12.30 46.03 6.77
N THR A 140 -13.25 45.82 5.84
CA THR A 140 -14.73 45.82 5.78
C THR A 140 -15.16 45.10 4.48
N SER A 141 -16.45 44.72 4.44
CA SER A 141 -17.21 43.98 3.41
C SER A 141 -17.29 44.61 2.00
N GLU A 142 -17.44 43.77 0.97
CA GLU A 142 -18.39 44.02 -0.14
C GLU A 142 -18.78 42.72 -0.87
N ASP A 143 -20.09 42.54 -1.06
CA ASP A 143 -20.76 41.39 -1.66
C ASP A 143 -20.60 41.32 -3.18
N GLY A 144 -20.29 40.10 -3.65
CA GLY A 144 -20.41 39.67 -5.05
C GLY A 144 -20.70 38.18 -5.06
N ALA A 145 -21.98 37.82 -4.96
CA ALA A 145 -22.45 36.43 -4.91
C ALA A 145 -22.25 35.71 -6.26
N SER A 146 -21.07 35.12 -6.44
CA SER A 146 -20.84 33.94 -7.27
C SER A 146 -20.62 32.75 -6.33
N GLY A 147 -21.34 31.65 -6.56
CA GLY A 147 -21.44 30.46 -5.70
C GLY A 147 -20.14 30.09 -4.98
N ARG A 148 -20.09 30.43 -3.70
CA ARG A 148 -19.00 30.09 -2.78
C ARG A 148 -19.48 28.87 -2.00
N VAL A 149 -18.72 27.77 -2.06
CA VAL A 149 -18.71 26.80 -0.95
C VAL A 149 -18.61 27.62 0.33
N LEU A 150 -19.50 27.40 1.29
CA LEU A 150 -19.44 28.13 2.55
C LEU A 150 -18.04 27.90 3.14
N PRO A 151 -17.30 28.95 3.53
CA PRO A 151 -15.98 28.78 4.11
C PRO A 151 -16.09 27.88 5.34
N ASN A 152 -15.33 26.77 5.35
CA ASN A 152 -15.19 25.81 6.45
C ASN A 152 -16.33 24.78 6.60
N ASP A 153 -16.66 24.01 5.55
CA ASP A 153 -17.63 22.90 5.66
C ASP A 153 -17.17 21.57 5.04
N ILE A 154 -15.92 21.47 4.55
CA ILE A 154 -15.38 20.22 3.98
C ILE A 154 -14.88 19.30 5.10
N THR A 155 -15.23 18.02 5.03
CA THR A 155 -14.64 16.97 5.89
C THR A 155 -13.72 16.09 5.07
N VAL A 156 -12.53 15.82 5.60
CA VAL A 156 -11.54 14.94 4.96
C VAL A 156 -11.28 13.72 5.84
N ALA A 157 -11.28 12.52 5.27
CA ALA A 157 -10.78 11.33 5.95
C ALA A 157 -9.54 10.78 5.23
N PHE A 158 -8.49 10.51 6.01
CA PHE A 158 -7.31 9.78 5.57
C PHE A 158 -7.43 8.32 6.02
N VAL A 159 -7.31 7.39 5.07
CA VAL A 159 -7.28 5.95 5.35
C VAL A 159 -5.88 5.42 5.04
N ASP A 160 -5.22 4.93 6.09
CA ASP A 160 -3.82 4.51 6.17
C ASP A 160 -2.78 5.59 5.85
N PHE A 161 -1.61 5.39 6.47
CA PHE A 161 -0.49 6.29 6.49
C PHE A 161 0.78 5.52 6.15
N PRO A 162 1.34 5.71 4.96
CA PRO A 162 2.46 4.91 4.46
C PRO A 162 3.72 5.07 5.33
N PRO A 163 4.79 4.30 5.08
CA PRO A 163 5.97 4.34 5.94
C PRO A 163 6.64 5.71 5.96
N ALA A 164 7.17 6.11 7.12
CA ALA A 164 7.92 7.35 7.28
C ALA A 164 9.36 7.30 6.69
N PHE A 165 9.70 6.35 5.82
CA PHE A 165 11.08 6.14 5.34
C PHE A 165 11.64 7.33 4.55
N GLU A 166 10.81 8.31 4.14
CA GLU A 166 11.25 9.45 3.35
C GLU A 166 10.70 10.80 3.85
N THR A 167 11.26 11.31 4.94
CA THR A 167 11.03 12.72 5.36
C THR A 167 11.76 13.74 4.49
N ALA A 168 12.48 13.33 3.44
CA ALA A 168 13.19 14.24 2.53
C ALA A 168 12.24 15.11 1.67
N GLY A 169 10.96 14.72 1.54
CA GLY A 169 9.93 15.41 0.75
C GLY A 169 8.80 16.08 1.54
N GLY A 170 8.76 15.94 2.87
CA GLY A 170 7.63 16.40 3.69
C GLY A 170 6.47 15.39 3.73
N ASN A 171 5.30 15.82 4.21
CA ASN A 171 4.11 14.98 4.27
C ASN A 171 3.40 14.94 2.91
N HIS A 172 3.55 13.84 2.16
CA HIS A 172 2.96 13.73 0.83
C HIS A 172 1.43 13.57 0.87
N LEU A 173 0.85 13.00 1.93
CA LEU A 173 -0.61 12.89 2.05
C LEU A 173 -1.23 14.28 2.14
N LEU A 174 -0.63 15.18 2.92
CA LEU A 174 -1.06 16.59 2.96
C LEU A 174 -0.77 17.32 1.65
N SER A 175 0.34 17.00 0.99
CA SER A 175 0.65 17.54 -0.33
C SER A 175 -0.34 17.08 -1.40
N ALA A 176 -0.82 15.85 -1.31
CA ALA A 176 -1.81 15.25 -2.20
C ALA A 176 -3.21 15.79 -1.90
N LEU A 177 -3.53 16.00 -0.62
CA LEU A 177 -4.77 16.68 -0.24
C LEU A 177 -4.83 18.10 -0.84
N ASP A 178 -3.74 18.86 -0.77
CA ASP A 178 -3.63 20.18 -1.42
C ASP A 178 -3.92 20.11 -2.93
N ASP A 179 -3.32 19.15 -3.65
CA ASP A 179 -3.60 18.91 -5.07
C ASP A 179 -5.06 18.50 -5.32
N ILE A 180 -5.63 17.64 -4.47
CA ILE A 180 -7.03 17.18 -4.57
C ILE A 180 -8.00 18.34 -4.36
N LEU A 181 -7.77 19.17 -3.35
CA LEU A 181 -8.61 20.33 -3.06
C LEU A 181 -8.57 21.28 -4.26
N ASP A 182 -7.39 21.53 -4.84
CA ASP A 182 -7.26 22.32 -6.07
C ASP A 182 -8.04 21.71 -7.25
N MET A 183 -8.03 20.38 -7.42
CA MET A 183 -8.79 19.68 -8.48
C MET A 183 -10.30 19.89 -8.34
N ILE A 184 -10.82 19.93 -7.11
CA ILE A 184 -12.25 20.14 -6.84
C ILE A 184 -12.60 21.64 -6.64
N GLY A 185 -11.63 22.54 -6.79
CA GLY A 185 -11.82 23.99 -6.68
C GLY A 185 -11.94 24.53 -5.25
N ALA A 186 -11.43 23.80 -4.27
CA ALA A 186 -11.33 24.14 -2.86
C ALA A 186 -9.87 24.40 -2.45
N THR A 187 -9.64 24.77 -1.19
CA THR A 187 -8.32 24.97 -0.60
C THR A 187 -8.27 24.38 0.81
N MET A 188 -7.08 24.25 1.39
CA MET A 188 -6.92 23.80 2.78
C MET A 188 -7.72 24.63 3.79
N ASN A 189 -7.98 25.92 3.51
CA ASN A 189 -8.79 26.77 4.38
C ASN A 189 -10.28 26.41 4.38
N ASP A 190 -10.75 25.63 3.40
CA ASP A 190 -12.15 25.21 3.31
C ASP A 190 -12.41 23.91 4.11
N VAL A 191 -11.35 23.24 4.57
CA VAL A 191 -11.42 22.02 5.39
C VAL A 191 -11.74 22.37 6.84
N ALA A 192 -12.88 21.88 7.32
CA ALA A 192 -13.40 22.12 8.66
C ALA A 192 -13.09 20.99 9.63
N GLN A 193 -13.05 19.76 9.12
CA GLN A 193 -12.91 18.54 9.90
C GLN A 193 -11.98 17.58 9.19
N VAL A 194 -11.19 16.86 9.99
CA VAL A 194 -10.27 15.83 9.51
C VAL A 194 -10.43 14.59 10.37
N GLU A 195 -10.39 13.42 9.74
CA GLU A 195 -10.49 12.12 10.38
C GLU A 195 -9.34 11.23 9.92
N MET A 196 -8.90 10.34 10.81
CA MET A 196 -7.86 9.35 10.50
C MET A 196 -8.43 7.96 10.71
N LEU A 197 -8.15 7.04 9.78
CA LEU A 197 -8.56 5.64 9.86
C LEU A 197 -7.35 4.73 9.65
N TYR A 198 -7.16 3.78 10.56
CA TYR A 198 -6.17 2.71 10.41
C TYR A 198 -6.88 1.43 9.99
N SER A 199 -6.46 0.85 8.86
CA SER A 199 -6.94 -0.44 8.40
C SER A 199 -6.44 -1.58 9.29
N HIS A 200 -5.22 -1.45 9.82
CA HIS A 200 -4.56 -2.37 10.74
C HIS A 200 -3.29 -1.72 11.37
N GLY A 201 -2.58 -2.44 12.24
CA GLY A 201 -1.58 -1.88 13.16
C GLY A 201 -0.12 -1.88 12.68
N HIS A 202 0.15 -2.23 11.43
CA HIS A 202 1.53 -2.36 10.95
C HIS A 202 2.18 -1.02 10.59
N THR A 203 3.48 -0.89 10.91
CA THR A 203 4.23 0.37 10.84
C THR A 203 4.37 0.98 9.45
N ASP A 204 4.11 0.21 8.42
CA ASP A 204 4.08 0.63 7.03
C ASP A 204 2.73 1.19 6.59
N HIS A 205 1.67 1.03 7.39
CA HIS A 205 0.33 1.59 7.16
C HIS A 205 -0.12 2.56 8.26
N ILE A 206 0.67 2.70 9.33
CA ILE A 206 0.52 3.77 10.34
C ILE A 206 1.77 4.65 10.46
N GLY A 207 2.75 4.47 9.56
CA GLY A 207 4.11 5.00 9.72
C GLY A 207 4.20 6.52 9.70
N LEU A 208 3.42 7.15 8.83
CA LEU A 208 3.34 8.61 8.70
C LEU A 208 2.21 9.23 9.55
N ALA A 209 1.48 8.42 10.33
CA ALA A 209 0.29 8.88 11.04
C ALA A 209 0.61 10.00 12.04
N ASN A 210 1.65 9.85 12.86
CA ASN A 210 2.03 10.88 13.83
C ASN A 210 2.54 12.17 13.16
N ALA A 211 3.32 12.06 12.09
CA ALA A 211 3.77 13.24 11.35
C ALA A 211 2.60 13.99 10.69
N THR A 212 1.57 13.26 10.24
CA THR A 212 0.34 13.83 9.71
C THR A 212 -0.47 14.51 10.80
N PHE A 213 -0.68 13.84 11.92
CA PHE A 213 -1.38 14.38 13.08
C PHE A 213 -0.73 15.66 13.63
N VAL A 214 0.60 15.67 13.76
CA VAL A 214 1.36 16.86 14.17
C VAL A 214 1.21 18.00 13.16
N ALA A 215 1.28 17.72 11.86
CA ALA A 215 1.09 18.77 10.85
C ALA A 215 -0.34 19.32 10.85
N LEU A 216 -1.37 18.47 11.00
CA LEU A 216 -2.76 18.90 11.14
C LEU A 216 -2.94 19.81 12.36
N THR A 217 -2.37 19.45 13.50
CA THR A 217 -2.61 20.17 14.76
C THR A 217 -1.70 21.40 14.91
N GLU A 218 -0.39 21.25 14.76
CA GLU A 218 0.58 22.32 15.01
C GLU A 218 0.75 23.27 13.83
N THR A 219 0.58 22.80 12.59
CA THR A 219 0.78 23.64 11.39
C THR A 219 -0.54 24.16 10.83
N LEU A 220 -1.58 23.34 10.79
CA LEU A 220 -2.88 23.70 10.21
C LEU A 220 -3.90 24.14 11.27
N GLY A 221 -3.58 24.00 12.56
CA GLY A 221 -4.37 24.57 13.65
C GLY A 221 -5.64 23.79 14.00
N PHE A 222 -5.78 22.54 13.57
CA PHE A 222 -6.88 21.67 14.01
C PHE A 222 -6.73 21.35 15.50
N ASP A 223 -7.83 21.37 16.24
CA ASP A 223 -7.86 20.95 17.65
C ASP A 223 -7.58 19.44 17.72
N PRO A 224 -6.51 18.98 18.42
CA PRO A 224 -6.18 17.56 18.54
C PRO A 224 -7.35 16.70 19.06
N GLU A 225 -8.19 17.24 19.95
CA GLU A 225 -9.33 16.51 20.53
C GLU A 225 -10.48 16.34 19.52
N SER A 226 -10.47 17.12 18.43
CA SER A 226 -11.49 17.09 17.38
C SER A 226 -11.21 16.11 16.24
N ILE A 227 -10.04 15.47 16.22
CA ILE A 227 -9.62 14.54 15.16
C ILE A 227 -9.91 13.11 15.63
N PRO A 228 -11.00 12.46 15.19
CA PRO A 228 -11.22 11.06 15.50
C PRO A 228 -10.17 10.20 14.79
N ILE A 229 -9.60 9.25 15.54
CA ILE A 229 -8.69 8.23 15.03
C ILE A 229 -9.41 6.89 15.18
N ILE A 230 -9.87 6.36 14.06
CA ILE A 230 -10.75 5.21 13.98
C ILE A 230 -9.90 3.98 13.64
N ALA A 231 -10.05 2.91 14.43
CA ALA A 231 -9.36 1.65 14.19
C ALA A 231 -10.17 0.48 14.74
N PRO A 232 -9.94 -0.76 14.31
CA PRO A 232 -10.49 -1.93 14.99
C PRO A 232 -9.86 -2.07 16.38
N GLU A 233 -10.56 -2.72 17.31
CA GLU A 233 -10.09 -2.94 18.69
C GLU A 233 -8.73 -3.66 18.75
N GLY A 234 -8.48 -4.59 17.81
CA GLY A 234 -7.20 -5.30 17.70
C GLY A 234 -5.98 -4.41 17.48
N VAL A 235 -6.15 -3.26 16.81
CA VAL A 235 -5.06 -2.28 16.63
C VAL A 235 -4.70 -1.60 17.95
N LEU A 236 -5.71 -1.26 18.76
CA LEU A 236 -5.46 -0.68 20.08
C LEU A 236 -4.81 -1.72 21.01
N GLU A 237 -5.28 -2.97 20.99
CA GLU A 237 -4.65 -4.08 21.72
C GLU A 237 -3.19 -4.29 21.30
N HIS A 238 -2.90 -4.20 19.99
CA HIS A 238 -1.52 -4.28 19.48
C HIS A 238 -0.65 -3.13 20.03
N PHE A 239 -1.17 -1.90 20.08
CA PHE A 239 -0.47 -0.77 20.67
C PHE A 239 -0.24 -0.93 22.16
N ASP A 240 -1.25 -1.35 22.93
CA ASP A 240 -1.12 -1.62 24.35
C ASP A 240 -0.05 -2.67 24.61
N HIS A 241 -0.06 -3.77 23.85
CA HIS A 241 0.98 -4.80 23.94
C HIS A 241 2.38 -4.25 23.62
N ALA A 242 2.51 -3.44 22.56
CA ALA A 242 3.78 -2.81 22.20
C ALA A 242 4.27 -1.84 23.29
N ILE A 243 3.36 -1.12 23.96
CA ILE A 243 3.68 -0.21 25.07
C ILE A 243 4.17 -1.02 26.28
N GLU A 244 3.42 -2.05 26.67
CA GLU A 244 3.74 -2.92 27.81
C GLU A 244 5.09 -3.63 27.65
N THR A 245 5.42 -4.03 26.42
CA THR A 245 6.66 -4.74 26.08
C THR A 245 7.83 -3.82 25.74
N GLY A 246 7.59 -2.51 25.63
CA GLY A 246 8.62 -1.51 25.31
C GLY A 246 9.04 -1.45 23.83
N PHE A 247 8.23 -2.01 22.92
CA PHE A 247 8.42 -1.95 21.47
C PHE A 247 7.61 -0.83 20.78
N PHE A 248 6.79 -0.09 21.52
CA PHE A 248 6.00 1.01 20.95
C PHE A 248 6.89 2.11 20.37
N THR A 249 6.72 2.36 19.06
CA THR A 249 7.57 3.28 18.30
C THR A 249 7.10 4.74 18.33
N ASN A 250 5.89 5.00 18.85
CA ASN A 250 5.24 6.32 18.83
C ASN A 250 5.14 6.95 17.42
N ARG A 251 5.10 6.12 16.37
CA ARG A 251 4.93 6.57 14.98
C ARG A 251 3.47 6.87 14.60
N ALA A 252 2.54 6.43 15.43
CA ALA A 252 1.11 6.67 15.24
C ALA A 252 0.47 7.09 16.57
N PRO A 253 -0.40 8.12 16.59
CA PRO A 253 -1.25 8.39 17.73
C PRO A 253 -2.22 7.23 17.95
N LEU A 254 -2.58 6.98 19.20
CA LEU A 254 -3.49 5.90 19.58
C LEU A 254 -4.90 6.15 19.02
N PRO A 255 -5.65 5.10 18.63
CA PRO A 255 -7.05 5.22 18.26
C PRO A 255 -7.88 5.84 19.38
N THR A 256 -8.76 6.79 19.03
CA THR A 256 -9.72 7.40 19.95
C THR A 256 -11.12 6.81 19.79
N VAL A 257 -11.37 6.11 18.68
CA VAL A 257 -12.62 5.41 18.37
C VAL A 257 -12.30 4.00 17.91
N THR A 258 -12.78 3.00 18.64
CA THR A 258 -12.59 1.58 18.28
C THR A 258 -13.89 0.86 17.99
N PHE A 259 -13.80 -0.26 17.26
CA PHE A 259 -14.91 -1.17 16.99
C PHE A 259 -14.41 -2.62 16.87
N THR A 260 -15.27 -3.59 17.16
CA THR A 260 -14.88 -5.01 17.23
C THR A 260 -15.10 -5.76 15.92
N ASP A 261 -16.35 -5.84 15.43
CA ASP A 261 -16.72 -6.66 14.26
C ASP A 261 -17.12 -5.82 13.05
N TYR A 262 -17.98 -4.84 13.28
CA TYR A 262 -18.55 -4.01 12.24
C TYR A 262 -18.80 -2.60 12.75
N LYS A 263 -18.56 -1.62 11.88
CA LYS A 263 -18.95 -0.24 12.08
C LYS A 263 -19.37 0.37 10.74
N GLU A 264 -20.59 0.88 10.71
CA GLU A 264 -20.96 1.87 9.70
C GLU A 264 -20.39 3.22 10.14
N HIS A 265 -19.65 3.88 9.26
CA HIS A 265 -19.02 5.16 9.52
C HIS A 265 -19.32 6.12 8.38
N THR A 266 -19.83 7.32 8.68
CA THR A 266 -20.08 8.33 7.65
C THR A 266 -19.05 9.44 7.78
N VAL A 267 -18.26 9.66 6.73
CA VAL A 267 -17.34 10.79 6.62
C VAL A 267 -18.14 12.03 6.25
N GLY A 268 -18.09 13.05 7.10
CA GLY A 268 -18.87 14.28 6.91
C GLY A 268 -20.37 13.99 6.92
N ARG A 269 -21.04 14.22 5.78
CA ARG A 269 -22.51 14.15 5.68
C ARG A 269 -23.02 13.06 4.74
N SER A 270 -22.22 12.60 3.78
CA SER A 270 -22.74 11.77 2.68
C SER A 270 -21.93 10.52 2.34
N THR A 271 -20.67 10.42 2.76
CA THR A 271 -19.83 9.27 2.36
C THR A 271 -19.85 8.17 3.42
N THR A 272 -20.63 7.12 3.19
CA THR A 272 -20.73 5.98 4.12
C THR A 272 -19.70 4.89 3.80
N LEU A 273 -18.98 4.47 4.85
CA LEU A 273 -18.02 3.37 4.88
C LEU A 273 -18.58 2.23 5.72
N ASN A 274 -18.64 1.04 5.14
CA ASN A 274 -18.89 -0.21 5.85
C ASN A 274 -17.54 -0.79 6.27
N LEU A 275 -17.21 -0.68 7.56
CA LEU A 275 -15.96 -1.17 8.14
C LEU A 275 -16.21 -2.54 8.76
N THR A 276 -15.64 -3.59 8.18
CA THR A 276 -15.82 -4.98 8.66
C THR A 276 -14.47 -5.57 9.03
N THR A 277 -14.33 -6.08 10.25
CA THR A 277 -13.08 -6.72 10.66
C THR A 277 -12.98 -8.15 10.13
N PHE A 278 -11.75 -8.60 9.86
CA PHE A 278 -11.46 -9.96 9.45
C PHE A 278 -10.11 -10.44 9.99
N ASP A 279 -9.92 -11.75 10.00
CA ASP A 279 -8.64 -12.38 10.29
C ASP A 279 -8.01 -12.86 8.98
N GLY A 280 -6.74 -12.51 8.72
CA GLY A 280 -6.04 -12.97 7.52
C GLY A 280 -4.56 -12.67 7.50
N HIS A 281 -4.14 -11.60 8.18
CA HIS A 281 -2.77 -11.11 8.18
C HIS A 281 -2.02 -11.58 9.44
N GLU A 282 -1.97 -10.77 10.49
CA GLU A 282 -1.34 -11.11 11.77
C GLU A 282 -2.40 -11.50 12.83
N TYR A 283 -2.03 -12.40 13.74
CA TYR A 283 -2.90 -12.81 14.84
C TYR A 283 -3.15 -11.63 15.79
N GLY A 284 -4.43 -11.29 15.98
CA GLY A 284 -4.87 -10.24 16.91
C GLY A 284 -4.97 -8.84 16.30
N ASP A 285 -4.37 -8.59 15.14
CA ASP A 285 -4.37 -7.25 14.52
C ASP A 285 -5.75 -6.82 13.96
N LYS A 286 -6.63 -7.80 13.69
CA LYS A 286 -8.03 -7.60 13.24
C LYS A 286 -8.15 -6.57 12.10
N ASN A 287 -7.57 -6.88 10.95
CA ASN A 287 -7.64 -6.02 9.75
C ASN A 287 -9.07 -5.61 9.40
N VAL A 288 -9.21 -4.45 8.76
CA VAL A 288 -10.49 -3.89 8.32
C VAL A 288 -10.64 -3.98 6.80
N ILE A 289 -11.79 -4.48 6.35
CA ILE A 289 -12.33 -4.24 5.02
C ILE A 289 -13.03 -2.88 5.08
N VAL A 290 -12.52 -1.90 4.34
CA VAL A 290 -13.19 -0.60 4.17
C VAL A 290 -13.97 -0.66 2.86
N PHE A 291 -15.30 -0.66 2.94
CA PHE A 291 -16.13 -0.82 1.76
C PHE A 291 -17.10 0.35 1.57
N MET A 292 -17.16 0.87 0.35
CA MET A 292 -18.16 1.83 -0.11
C MET A 292 -19.02 1.16 -1.19
N GLU A 293 -20.32 1.08 -0.93
CA GLU A 293 -21.26 0.49 -1.88
C GLU A 293 -21.39 1.33 -3.16
N ALA A 294 -21.74 0.67 -4.26
CA ALA A 294 -22.05 1.37 -5.51
C ALA A 294 -23.42 2.05 -5.41
N GLU A 295 -23.49 3.31 -5.83
CA GLU A 295 -24.75 4.08 -5.87
C GLU A 295 -25.27 4.29 -7.30
N GLY A 296 -24.55 3.78 -8.30
CA GLY A 296 -24.92 3.84 -9.71
C GLY A 296 -23.72 3.66 -10.63
N PRO A 297 -23.91 3.71 -11.96
CA PRO A 297 -22.83 3.52 -12.93
C PRO A 297 -21.70 4.56 -12.83
N GLU A 298 -22.00 5.76 -12.34
CA GLU A 298 -21.03 6.85 -12.14
C GLU A 298 -20.43 6.85 -10.71
N GLN A 299 -20.88 5.93 -9.85
CA GLN A 299 -20.44 5.77 -8.48
C GLN A 299 -20.12 4.29 -8.20
N PRO A 300 -19.01 3.77 -8.72
CA PRO A 300 -18.64 2.38 -8.56
C PRO A 300 -18.34 2.05 -7.10
N ALA A 301 -18.47 0.77 -6.75
CA ALA A 301 -18.07 0.30 -5.43
C ALA A 301 -16.55 0.43 -5.26
N ILE A 302 -16.11 0.74 -4.03
CA ILE A 302 -14.69 0.83 -3.69
C ILE A 302 -14.46 -0.06 -2.48
N MET A 303 -13.46 -0.92 -2.56
CA MET A 303 -13.04 -1.77 -1.46
C MET A 303 -11.56 -1.53 -1.19
N MET A 304 -11.22 -1.31 0.07
CA MET A 304 -9.83 -1.33 0.53
C MET A 304 -9.61 -2.52 1.46
N VAL A 305 -8.67 -3.38 1.07
CA VAL A 305 -8.24 -4.58 1.81
C VAL A 305 -6.73 -4.67 1.76
N VAL A 306 -6.10 -4.44 2.90
CA VAL A 306 -4.66 -4.25 2.98
C VAL A 306 -3.96 -5.55 3.35
N ASP A 307 -2.81 -5.78 2.71
CA ASP A 307 -1.84 -6.86 2.95
C ASP A 307 -2.33 -8.29 2.70
N ILE A 308 -3.39 -8.45 1.90
CA ILE A 308 -3.87 -9.78 1.47
C ILE A 308 -3.85 -9.92 -0.05
N VAL A 309 -4.28 -8.89 -0.78
CA VAL A 309 -4.34 -8.89 -2.24
C VAL A 309 -3.31 -7.88 -2.75
N PHE A 310 -2.56 -8.25 -3.79
CA PHE A 310 -1.55 -7.39 -4.40
C PHE A 310 -1.85 -7.30 -5.90
N PRO A 311 -2.56 -6.27 -6.37
CA PRO A 311 -3.02 -6.19 -7.76
C PRO A 311 -1.88 -6.33 -8.78
N LYS A 312 -1.89 -7.41 -9.58
CA LYS A 312 -0.83 -7.79 -10.54
C LYS A 312 0.58 -8.04 -9.97
N TRP A 313 0.71 -8.13 -8.65
CA TRP A 313 1.97 -8.35 -7.96
C TRP A 313 1.88 -9.57 -7.07
N ALA A 314 3.01 -10.23 -6.83
CA ALA A 314 3.07 -11.28 -5.82
C ALA A 314 2.97 -10.64 -4.42
N PRO A 315 2.33 -11.30 -3.45
CA PRO A 315 2.37 -10.85 -2.07
C PRO A 315 3.79 -10.65 -1.55
N PHE A 316 3.93 -9.73 -0.60
CA PHE A 316 5.19 -9.51 0.10
C PHE A 316 5.63 -10.79 0.86
N PHE A 317 6.86 -10.81 1.38
CA PHE A 317 7.47 -12.02 1.93
C PHE A 317 6.56 -12.79 2.89
N SER A 318 6.49 -14.12 2.73
CA SER A 318 5.69 -15.02 3.57
C SER A 318 4.19 -14.68 3.57
N PHE A 319 3.62 -14.42 2.39
CA PHE A 319 2.20 -14.03 2.25
C PHE A 319 1.89 -12.76 3.03
N ALA A 320 2.71 -11.72 2.79
CA ALA A 320 2.71 -10.48 3.55
C ALA A 320 2.77 -10.76 5.06
N LEU A 321 3.82 -11.43 5.53
CA LEU A 321 4.02 -11.70 6.96
C LEU A 321 2.88 -12.46 7.67
N SER A 322 1.96 -13.10 6.94
CA SER A 322 0.82 -13.76 7.57
C SER A 322 1.26 -14.89 8.50
N THR A 323 0.76 -14.86 9.74
CA THR A 323 1.00 -15.93 10.73
C THR A 323 -0.04 -17.04 10.67
N ASN A 324 -1.10 -16.87 9.87
CA ASN A 324 -2.15 -17.87 9.69
C ASN A 324 -2.56 -18.02 8.23
N LEU A 325 -1.89 -18.95 7.55
CA LEU A 325 -2.09 -19.19 6.12
C LEU A 325 -3.51 -19.65 5.76
N LEU A 326 -4.21 -20.39 6.63
CA LEU A 326 -5.62 -20.74 6.36
C LEU A 326 -6.52 -19.52 6.36
N LYS A 327 -6.31 -18.63 7.34
CA LYS A 327 -7.07 -17.38 7.44
C LYS A 327 -6.76 -16.48 6.25
N TYR A 328 -5.49 -16.36 5.85
CA TYR A 328 -5.07 -15.66 4.64
C TYR A 328 -5.77 -16.19 3.38
N ILE A 329 -5.81 -17.52 3.19
CA ILE A 329 -6.53 -18.13 2.06
C ILE A 329 -8.02 -17.81 2.13
N SER A 330 -8.66 -17.96 3.30
CA SER A 330 -10.09 -17.71 3.47
C SER A 330 -10.48 -16.23 3.34
N ALA A 331 -9.56 -15.30 3.62
CA ALA A 331 -9.83 -13.86 3.51
C ALA A 331 -10.21 -13.47 2.07
N HIS A 332 -9.60 -14.11 1.07
CA HIS A 332 -9.97 -13.93 -0.34
C HIS A 332 -11.44 -14.30 -0.60
N ASP A 333 -11.94 -15.38 0.01
CA ASP A 333 -13.36 -15.77 -0.10
C ASP A 333 -14.25 -14.73 0.56
N THR A 334 -13.89 -14.25 1.74
CA THR A 334 -14.60 -13.16 2.42
C THR A 334 -14.72 -11.93 1.53
N PHE A 335 -13.63 -11.50 0.87
CA PHE A 335 -13.67 -10.32 -0.02
C PHE A 335 -14.54 -10.55 -1.26
N LEU A 336 -14.55 -11.78 -1.77
CA LEU A 336 -15.36 -12.13 -2.94
C LEU A 336 -16.86 -12.12 -2.63
N GLU A 337 -17.28 -12.17 -1.37
CA GLU A 337 -18.69 -12.03 -0.96
C GLU A 337 -19.20 -10.59 -1.05
N PHE A 338 -18.31 -9.58 -1.00
CA PHE A 338 -18.70 -8.19 -1.12
C PHE A 338 -19.07 -7.83 -2.59
N PRO A 339 -20.09 -6.98 -2.78
CA PRO A 339 -20.61 -6.65 -4.11
C PRO A 339 -19.75 -5.60 -4.83
N LEU A 340 -18.48 -5.91 -5.11
CA LEU A 340 -17.56 -5.00 -5.79
C LEU A 340 -17.98 -4.70 -7.25
N GLY A 341 -18.62 -5.67 -7.92
CA GLY A 341 -19.00 -5.54 -9.33
C GLY A 341 -17.81 -5.64 -10.29
N GLU A 342 -18.08 -5.49 -11.59
CA GLU A 342 -17.05 -5.51 -12.65
C GLU A 342 -16.33 -4.16 -12.78
N ASP A 343 -17.02 -3.06 -12.47
CA ASP A 343 -16.49 -1.69 -12.55
C ASP A 343 -15.95 -1.17 -11.20
N GLY A 344 -15.89 -2.02 -10.17
CA GLY A 344 -15.45 -1.64 -8.83
C GLY A 344 -13.94 -1.54 -8.68
N PHE A 345 -13.50 -0.69 -7.76
CA PHE A 345 -12.09 -0.46 -7.48
C PHE A 345 -11.62 -1.18 -6.22
N LEU A 346 -10.43 -1.79 -6.31
CA LEU A 346 -9.74 -2.41 -5.19
C LEU A 346 -8.48 -1.62 -4.83
N VAL A 347 -8.35 -1.22 -3.56
CA VAL A 347 -7.14 -0.55 -3.02
C VAL A 347 -6.51 -1.44 -1.96
N CYS A 348 -5.21 -1.70 -2.08
CA CYS A 348 -4.58 -2.78 -1.31
C CYS A 348 -3.44 -2.37 -0.38
N GLY A 349 -3.19 -1.08 -0.19
CA GLY A 349 -2.15 -0.59 0.71
C GLY A 349 -0.71 -0.67 0.16
N HIS A 350 -0.43 -1.63 -0.73
CA HIS A 350 0.90 -1.83 -1.31
C HIS A 350 0.95 -1.76 -2.83
N LEU A 351 2.14 -1.39 -3.29
CA LEU A 351 2.56 -1.25 -4.67
C LEU A 351 1.69 -0.23 -5.41
N ASN A 352 2.04 0.06 -6.65
CA ASN A 352 1.57 1.28 -7.31
C ASN A 352 0.28 1.08 -8.11
N GLN A 353 -0.62 0.16 -7.75
CA GLN A 353 -1.82 -0.10 -8.56
C GLN A 353 -3.12 -0.13 -7.75
N VAL A 354 -4.17 0.43 -8.35
CA VAL A 354 -5.56 0.11 -8.03
C VAL A 354 -5.92 -1.15 -8.81
N GLY A 355 -6.48 -2.13 -8.11
CA GLY A 355 -6.92 -3.40 -8.70
C GLY A 355 -8.42 -3.46 -8.90
N ASP A 356 -8.87 -4.67 -9.20
CA ASP A 356 -10.28 -5.02 -9.36
C ASP A 356 -10.60 -6.38 -8.71
N ARG A 357 -11.81 -6.89 -8.95
CA ARG A 357 -12.24 -8.19 -8.44
C ARG A 357 -11.38 -9.36 -8.96
N ASN A 358 -10.87 -9.26 -10.19
CA ASN A 358 -10.06 -10.31 -10.80
C ASN A 358 -8.70 -10.42 -10.10
N ASP A 359 -8.15 -9.32 -9.58
CA ASP A 359 -6.92 -9.36 -8.76
C ASP A 359 -7.09 -10.20 -7.48
N ILE A 360 -8.28 -10.20 -6.86
CA ILE A 360 -8.60 -11.05 -5.70
C ILE A 360 -8.55 -12.54 -6.10
N LEU A 361 -9.14 -12.88 -7.25
CA LEU A 361 -9.15 -14.25 -7.78
C LEU A 361 -7.74 -14.74 -8.10
N LEU A 362 -6.95 -13.91 -8.77
CA LEU A 362 -5.58 -14.22 -9.16
C LEU A 362 -4.66 -14.38 -7.93
N ASN A 363 -4.75 -13.50 -6.94
CA ASN A 363 -3.97 -13.63 -5.70
C ASN A 363 -4.36 -14.90 -4.91
N LYS A 364 -5.65 -15.26 -4.89
CA LYS A 364 -6.11 -16.52 -4.30
C LYS A 364 -5.54 -17.72 -5.04
N GLU A 365 -5.59 -17.71 -6.37
CA GLU A 365 -5.07 -18.77 -7.24
C GLU A 365 -3.56 -18.97 -7.00
N LEU A 366 -2.77 -17.89 -7.03
CA LEU A 366 -1.35 -17.91 -6.76
C LEU A 366 -1.04 -18.48 -5.36
N THR A 367 -1.77 -18.02 -4.34
CA THR A 367 -1.60 -18.50 -2.96
C THR A 367 -1.80 -20.01 -2.89
N LEU A 368 -2.90 -20.52 -3.47
CA LEU A 368 -3.19 -21.95 -3.51
C LEU A 368 -2.16 -22.72 -4.33
N ALA A 369 -1.67 -22.18 -5.44
CA ALA A 369 -0.61 -22.78 -6.24
C ALA A 369 0.68 -22.97 -5.43
N ILE A 370 1.09 -21.96 -4.65
CA ILE A 370 2.25 -22.04 -3.76
C ILE A 370 2.06 -23.11 -2.68
N VAL A 371 0.90 -23.13 -2.01
CA VAL A 371 0.61 -24.15 -0.99
C VAL A 371 0.62 -25.56 -1.58
N ASN A 372 -0.01 -25.76 -2.73
CA ASN A 372 -0.06 -27.06 -3.40
C ASN A 372 1.34 -27.51 -3.86
N ALA A 373 2.14 -26.61 -4.43
CA ALA A 373 3.50 -26.89 -4.85
C ALA A 373 4.41 -27.26 -3.66
N ALA A 374 4.31 -26.53 -2.53
CA ALA A 374 5.00 -26.86 -1.30
C ALA A 374 4.59 -28.24 -0.75
N GLY A 375 3.28 -28.53 -0.76
CA GLY A 375 2.75 -29.83 -0.34
C GLY A 375 3.19 -31.00 -1.23
N LEU A 376 3.33 -30.77 -2.54
CA LEU A 376 3.89 -31.75 -3.46
C LEU A 376 5.39 -31.96 -3.20
N ALA A 377 6.16 -30.87 -3.08
CA ALA A 377 7.59 -30.91 -2.79
C ALA A 377 7.89 -31.68 -1.49
N LEU A 378 7.09 -31.47 -0.44
CA LEU A 378 7.17 -32.23 0.82
C LEU A 378 6.99 -33.74 0.65
N LYS A 379 6.18 -34.16 -0.32
CA LYS A 379 5.92 -35.59 -0.61
C LYS A 379 6.98 -36.21 -1.52
N THR A 380 7.61 -35.42 -2.38
CA THR A 380 8.48 -35.93 -3.45
C THR A 380 9.98 -35.79 -3.15
N VAL A 381 10.39 -34.78 -2.38
CA VAL A 381 11.80 -34.59 -2.01
C VAL A 381 12.23 -35.69 -1.05
N ASN A 382 13.14 -36.55 -1.49
CA ASN A 382 13.69 -37.61 -0.65
C ASN A 382 14.71 -37.04 0.34
N PRO A 383 14.48 -37.09 1.66
CA PRO A 383 15.37 -36.50 2.64
C PRO A 383 16.78 -37.13 2.62
N GLY A 384 16.89 -38.44 2.40
CA GLY A 384 18.15 -39.19 2.57
C GLY A 384 19.29 -38.65 1.69
N PRO A 385 19.13 -38.68 0.35
CA PRO A 385 20.14 -38.16 -0.57
C PRO A 385 20.41 -36.66 -0.39
N VAL A 386 19.36 -35.86 -0.18
CA VAL A 386 19.49 -34.40 -0.03
C VAL A 386 20.28 -34.04 1.24
N MET A 387 19.92 -34.65 2.37
CA MET A 387 20.62 -34.45 3.65
C MET A 387 22.09 -34.90 3.59
N ALA A 388 22.39 -35.97 2.84
CA ALA A 388 23.76 -36.46 2.66
C ALA A 388 24.66 -35.42 1.96
N ASN A 389 24.10 -34.59 1.08
CA ASN A 389 24.82 -33.57 0.33
C ASN A 389 25.14 -32.30 1.15
N SER A 390 24.62 -32.17 2.38
CA SER A 390 24.91 -31.01 3.25
C SER A 390 26.37 -30.91 3.74
N GLY A 391 27.14 -31.97 3.55
CA GLY A 391 28.50 -32.11 4.05
C GLY A 391 28.59 -32.36 5.56
N PHE A 392 27.46 -32.63 6.25
CA PHE A 392 27.45 -32.88 7.70
C PHE A 392 28.30 -34.10 8.11
N ALA A 393 28.38 -35.11 7.24
CA ALA A 393 29.11 -36.34 7.46
C ALA A 393 30.47 -36.38 6.73
N THR A 394 30.91 -35.27 6.13
CA THR A 394 32.15 -35.20 5.33
C THR A 394 33.28 -34.58 6.14
N PRO A 395 34.27 -35.35 6.61
CA PRO A 395 35.42 -34.79 7.34
C PRO A 395 36.12 -33.70 6.54
N GLY A 396 36.39 -32.56 7.19
CA GLY A 396 37.03 -31.39 6.55
C GLY A 396 36.07 -30.45 5.81
N HIS A 397 34.79 -30.79 5.66
CA HIS A 397 33.78 -29.85 5.18
C HIS A 397 33.41 -28.84 6.27
N ARG A 398 33.06 -27.59 5.90
CA ARG A 398 32.68 -26.52 6.87
C ARG A 398 31.48 -26.89 7.75
N ASN A 399 30.61 -27.77 7.26
CA ASN A 399 29.43 -28.24 7.97
C ASN A 399 29.66 -29.56 8.73
N PHE A 400 30.88 -30.10 8.78
CA PHE A 400 31.15 -31.39 9.42
C PHE A 400 30.68 -31.39 10.89
N GLY A 401 29.82 -32.36 11.25
CA GLY A 401 29.21 -32.48 12.57
C GLY A 401 27.99 -31.56 12.82
N ASN A 402 27.70 -30.61 11.93
CA ASN A 402 26.55 -29.71 12.08
C ASN A 402 25.25 -30.41 11.62
N SER A 403 24.50 -30.95 12.57
CA SER A 403 23.21 -31.63 12.30
C SER A 403 22.12 -30.68 11.79
N TRP A 404 22.24 -29.37 11.98
CA TRP A 404 21.30 -28.40 11.41
C TRP A 404 21.53 -28.23 9.91
N ALA A 405 22.77 -28.31 9.43
CA ALA A 405 23.09 -28.18 8.02
C ALA A 405 22.34 -29.21 7.14
N ARG A 406 22.12 -30.44 7.63
CA ARG A 406 21.32 -31.43 6.90
C ARG A 406 19.83 -31.07 6.82
N ILE A 407 19.25 -30.57 7.92
CA ILE A 407 17.82 -30.18 7.97
C ILE A 407 17.59 -29.00 7.04
N ASP A 408 18.48 -28.03 7.12
CA ASP A 408 18.47 -26.81 6.32
C ASP A 408 18.60 -27.11 4.82
N THR A 409 19.52 -28.01 4.44
CA THR A 409 19.66 -28.47 3.04
C THR A 409 18.39 -29.15 2.54
N TYR A 410 17.71 -29.92 3.39
CA TYR A 410 16.45 -30.56 3.03
C TYR A 410 15.31 -29.55 2.82
N PHE A 411 15.20 -28.55 3.69
CA PHE A 411 14.19 -27.50 3.58
C PHE A 411 14.44 -26.58 2.38
N ALA A 412 15.71 -26.23 2.12
CA ALA A 412 16.07 -25.47 0.94
C ALA A 412 15.70 -26.20 -0.37
N GLU A 413 15.83 -27.52 -0.43
CA GLU A 413 15.42 -28.30 -1.60
C GLU A 413 13.89 -28.32 -1.78
N ILE A 414 13.11 -28.38 -0.70
CA ILE A 414 11.65 -28.25 -0.77
C ILE A 414 11.26 -26.87 -1.28
N GLU A 415 11.89 -25.82 -0.76
CA GLU A 415 11.68 -24.44 -1.21
C GLU A 415 12.02 -24.29 -2.69
N ARG A 416 13.14 -24.85 -3.16
CA ARG A 416 13.55 -24.83 -4.56
C ARG A 416 12.57 -25.56 -5.47
N VAL A 417 12.12 -26.76 -5.10
CA VAL A 417 11.15 -27.53 -5.89
C VAL A 417 9.80 -26.82 -5.95
N CYS A 418 9.34 -26.25 -4.83
CA CYS A 418 8.14 -25.43 -4.78
C CYS A 418 8.26 -24.18 -5.68
N ALA A 419 9.33 -23.41 -5.50
CA ALA A 419 9.55 -22.17 -6.21
C ALA A 419 9.70 -22.42 -7.71
N ARG A 420 10.43 -23.46 -8.11
CA ARG A 420 10.60 -23.84 -9.51
C ARG A 420 9.25 -24.12 -10.19
N ALA A 421 8.38 -24.89 -9.54
CA ALA A 421 7.07 -25.26 -10.09
C ALA A 421 6.16 -24.04 -10.26
N VAL A 422 6.08 -23.17 -9.24
CA VAL A 422 5.25 -21.96 -9.31
C VAL A 422 5.83 -20.94 -10.30
N MET A 423 7.15 -20.77 -10.33
CA MET A 423 7.83 -19.87 -11.26
C MET A 423 7.57 -20.26 -12.72
N GLU A 424 7.58 -21.55 -13.03
CA GLU A 424 7.32 -22.05 -14.39
C GLU A 424 5.91 -21.70 -14.88
N GLU A 425 4.92 -21.70 -13.99
CA GLU A 425 3.52 -21.44 -14.33
C GLU A 425 3.16 -19.95 -14.26
N TYR A 426 3.56 -19.26 -13.18
CA TYR A 426 3.10 -17.91 -12.83
C TYR A 426 4.21 -16.83 -12.90
N GLY A 427 5.45 -17.19 -13.23
CA GLY A 427 6.61 -16.28 -13.18
C GLY A 427 6.42 -14.94 -13.90
N CYS A 428 5.69 -14.97 -15.02
CA CYS A 428 5.42 -13.79 -15.85
C CYS A 428 4.00 -13.23 -15.68
N ASP A 429 3.28 -13.65 -14.64
CA ASP A 429 1.90 -13.25 -14.35
C ASP A 429 1.83 -12.26 -13.18
N PHE A 430 2.84 -12.29 -12.30
CA PHE A 430 2.93 -11.46 -11.12
C PHE A 430 4.29 -10.79 -11.02
N GLY A 431 4.31 -9.46 -10.91
CA GLY A 431 5.53 -8.73 -10.61
C GLY A 431 6.12 -9.14 -9.26
N GLY A 432 7.45 -9.27 -9.17
CA GLY A 432 8.17 -9.55 -7.93
C GLY A 432 8.04 -10.98 -7.40
N LEU A 433 7.40 -11.90 -8.14
CA LEU A 433 7.26 -13.29 -7.71
C LEU A 433 8.62 -13.97 -7.51
N ASP A 434 9.58 -13.70 -8.38
CA ASP A 434 10.97 -14.13 -8.29
C ASP A 434 11.69 -13.68 -7.02
N VAL A 435 11.28 -12.55 -6.44
CA VAL A 435 11.82 -12.02 -5.18
C VAL A 435 11.18 -12.70 -3.97
N THR A 436 9.86 -12.84 -3.96
CA THR A 436 9.11 -13.22 -2.73
C THR A 436 8.84 -14.72 -2.61
N LEU A 437 8.87 -15.46 -3.71
CA LEU A 437 8.39 -16.84 -3.79
C LEU A 437 9.11 -17.82 -2.87
N TYR A 438 10.44 -17.70 -2.69
CA TYR A 438 11.16 -18.57 -1.76
C TYR A 438 10.66 -18.41 -0.32
N SER A 439 10.36 -17.18 0.10
CA SER A 439 9.79 -16.91 1.42
C SER A 439 8.38 -17.49 1.55
N ALA A 440 7.55 -17.34 0.51
CA ALA A 440 6.20 -17.90 0.48
C ALA A 440 6.22 -19.44 0.53
N CYS A 441 7.09 -20.09 -0.26
CA CYS A 441 7.30 -21.54 -0.22
C CYS A 441 7.78 -22.01 1.16
N ARG A 442 8.68 -21.27 1.82
CA ARG A 442 9.13 -21.55 3.18
C ARG A 442 7.99 -21.45 4.20
N ALA A 443 7.17 -20.41 4.11
CA ALA A 443 6.01 -20.24 4.99
C ALA A 443 5.00 -21.39 4.79
N ALA A 444 4.66 -21.70 3.53
CA ALA A 444 3.75 -22.78 3.18
C ALA A 444 4.25 -24.16 3.65
N GLN A 445 5.51 -24.51 3.41
CA GLN A 445 6.04 -25.81 3.84
C GLN A 445 6.14 -25.94 5.36
N SER A 446 6.31 -24.82 6.09
CA SER A 446 6.30 -24.81 7.55
C SER A 446 4.88 -25.05 8.07
N PHE A 447 3.90 -24.35 7.47
CA PHE A 447 2.49 -24.46 7.81
C PHE A 447 1.96 -25.90 7.62
N LEU A 448 2.28 -26.53 6.49
CA LEU A 448 1.82 -27.88 6.14
C LEU A 448 2.38 -29.01 7.02
N ARG A 449 3.32 -28.72 7.93
CA ARG A 449 3.91 -29.72 8.85
C ARG A 449 3.20 -29.77 10.20
N ILE A 450 2.28 -28.84 10.45
CA ILE A 450 1.46 -28.80 11.66
C ILE A 450 0.21 -29.64 11.40
N GLU A 451 -0.07 -30.63 12.24
CA GLU A 451 -1.39 -31.27 12.25
C GLU A 451 -2.39 -30.24 12.79
N ILE A 452 -3.22 -29.71 11.90
CA ILE A 452 -4.23 -28.67 12.16
C ILE A 452 -5.64 -29.27 12.18
#